data_AF-A0A8C3IWI2-F1
#
_entry.id   AF-A0A8C3IWI2-F1
#
_cell.length_a   1.000
_cell.length_b   1.000
_cell.length_c   1.000
_cell.angle_alpha   90.00
_cell.angle_beta   90.00
_cell.angle_gamma   90.00
#
_symmetry.space_group_name_H-M   'P 1'
#
loop_
_entity.id
_entity.type
_entity.pdbx_description
1 polymer ?
#
loop_
_entity_poly.entity_id
_entity_poly.type
_entity_poly.pdbx_seq_one_letter_code
_entity_poly.pdbx_strand_id
1 'polypeptide(L)'
;MAEAYFPVGPGLGPEENFLSLEDILMSQEKLPGRVEAALPRLAAVLGKGAGAGQSDGIPETFIGRFRRIMDSSQNAYNEDTSALVAQLDELERALFRAGQKGLNDFQCWEKGQASQITASSLVQNYRKRKFTDMDG
;
A
#
# COMPACT_ATOMS: atom_id res chain seq x y z
N MET A 1 13.52 -7.00 1.25
CA MET A 1 13.69 -6.64 -0.18
C MET A 1 13.48 -5.13 -0.41
N ALA A 2 13.52 -4.29 0.64
CA ALA A 2 12.92 -2.95 0.63
C ALA A 2 13.91 -1.77 0.67
N GLU A 3 15.18 -1.97 0.99
CA GLU A 3 16.11 -0.84 1.21
C GLU A 3 16.49 -0.05 -0.04
N ALA A 4 16.40 -0.65 -1.23
CA ALA A 4 16.85 -0.03 -2.48
C ALA A 4 15.72 0.17 -3.51
N TYR A 5 14.49 -0.23 -3.17
CA TYR A 5 13.33 -0.07 -4.03
C TYR A 5 12.42 1.02 -3.44
N PHE A 6 12.29 2.13 -4.17
CA PHE A 6 11.49 3.28 -3.76
C PHE A 6 10.30 3.43 -4.72
N PRO A 7 9.14 2.84 -4.41
CA PRO A 7 7.95 3.00 -5.23
C PRO A 7 7.46 4.45 -5.18
N VAL A 8 6.83 4.91 -6.26
CA VAL A 8 6.16 6.22 -6.31
C VAL A 8 4.89 6.13 -5.46
N GLY A 9 4.78 6.98 -4.45
CA GLY A 9 3.63 7.02 -3.55
C GLY A 9 2.37 7.64 -4.19
N PRO A 10 1.19 7.45 -3.57
CA PRO A 10 -0.08 7.96 -4.07
C PRO A 10 -0.19 9.49 -3.96
N GLY A 11 -0.96 10.10 -4.85
CA GLY A 11 -1.31 11.53 -4.82
C GLY A 11 -2.63 11.78 -4.08
N LEU A 12 -2.58 12.32 -2.85
CA LEU A 12 -3.78 12.72 -2.10
C LEU A 12 -4.31 14.12 -2.47
N GLY A 13 -3.70 14.75 -3.46
CA GLY A 13 -4.00 16.11 -3.88
C GLY A 13 -5.12 16.18 -4.92
N PRO A 14 -5.23 17.30 -5.66
CA PRO A 14 -6.23 17.44 -6.72
C PRO A 14 -6.00 16.49 -7.91
N GLU A 15 -4.78 15.99 -8.10
CA GLU A 15 -4.39 15.11 -9.20
C GLU A 15 -3.69 13.85 -8.64
N GLU A 16 -3.91 12.74 -9.33
CA GLU A 16 -3.25 11.46 -9.05
C GLU A 16 -1.83 11.40 -9.61
N ASN A 17 -0.97 10.56 -9.03
CA ASN A 17 0.38 10.35 -9.53
C ASN A 17 0.38 9.32 -10.67
N PHE A 18 0.75 9.75 -11.88
CA PHE A 18 0.81 8.89 -13.08
C PHE A 18 1.61 7.59 -12.94
N LEU A 19 2.64 7.57 -12.09
CA LEU A 19 3.50 6.40 -11.87
C LEU A 19 3.18 5.64 -10.58
N SER A 20 2.19 6.10 -9.80
CA SER A 20 1.75 5.42 -8.59
C SER A 20 0.89 4.21 -8.97
N LEU A 21 1.31 3.03 -8.53
CA LEU A 21 0.52 1.83 -8.71
C LEU A 21 -0.74 1.85 -7.84
N GLU A 22 -0.71 2.52 -6.70
CA GLU A 22 -1.87 2.65 -5.81
C GLU A 22 -2.97 3.47 -6.48
N ASP A 23 -2.61 4.58 -7.14
CA ASP A 23 -3.57 5.43 -7.84
C ASP A 23 -4.15 4.73 -9.09
N ILE A 24 -3.30 4.02 -9.86
CA ILE A 24 -3.74 3.21 -11.01
C ILE A 24 -4.71 2.09 -10.60
N LEU A 25 -4.52 1.50 -9.42
CA LEU A 25 -5.42 0.46 -8.92
C LEU A 25 -6.70 1.07 -8.34
N MET A 26 -6.60 2.21 -7.67
CA MET A 26 -7.74 2.94 -7.12
C MET A 26 -8.68 3.45 -8.22
N SER A 27 -8.14 4.00 -9.31
CA SER A 27 -8.93 4.49 -10.46
C SER A 27 -9.69 3.41 -11.23
N GLN A 28 -9.42 2.12 -10.98
CA GLN A 28 -10.19 1.00 -11.54
C GLN A 28 -11.50 0.74 -10.78
N GLU A 29 -11.70 1.36 -9.61
CA GLU A 29 -12.94 1.24 -8.87
C GLU A 29 -14.11 1.82 -9.68
N LYS A 30 -15.18 1.03 -9.82
CA LYS A 30 -16.28 1.38 -10.70
C LYS A 30 -17.17 2.42 -10.04
N LEU A 31 -17.20 3.61 -10.62
CA LEU A 31 -18.14 4.63 -10.24
C LEU A 31 -19.46 4.52 -11.02
N PRO A 32 -20.59 4.83 -10.36
CA PRO A 32 -21.87 4.91 -11.02
C PRO A 32 -21.99 6.20 -11.83
N GLY A 33 -22.17 6.03 -13.14
CA GLY A 33 -22.47 7.12 -14.06
C GLY A 33 -23.90 7.03 -14.58
N ARG A 34 -24.51 8.19 -14.83
CA ARG A 34 -25.70 8.31 -15.68
C ARG A 34 -25.29 8.93 -17.01
N VAL A 35 -25.67 8.29 -18.11
CA VAL A 35 -25.38 8.80 -19.44
C VAL A 35 -26.49 9.79 -19.83
N GLU A 36 -26.11 11.05 -20.05
CA GLU A 36 -27.04 12.15 -20.39
C GLU A 36 -27.32 12.24 -21.91
N ALA A 37 -26.52 11.58 -22.76
CA ALA A 37 -26.64 11.63 -24.22
C ALA A 37 -26.32 10.28 -24.86
N ALA A 38 -26.92 9.99 -26.02
CA ALA A 38 -26.67 8.73 -26.71
C ALA A 38 -25.19 8.58 -27.12
N LEU A 39 -24.59 7.44 -26.75
CA LEU A 39 -23.23 7.06 -27.16
C LEU A 39 -23.30 5.97 -28.23
N PRO A 40 -23.27 6.34 -29.53
CA PRO A 40 -23.43 5.37 -30.62
C PRO A 40 -22.29 4.34 -30.60
N ARG A 41 -22.64 3.07 -30.89
CA ARG A 41 -21.73 1.90 -30.92
C ARG A 41 -21.11 1.46 -29.59
N LEU A 42 -21.46 2.11 -28.47
CA LEU A 42 -20.97 1.73 -27.13
C LEU A 42 -22.02 1.02 -26.26
N ALA A 43 -23.22 0.78 -26.81
CA ALA A 43 -24.33 0.17 -26.10
C ALA A 43 -24.03 -1.24 -25.56
N ALA A 44 -23.17 -2.03 -26.22
CA ALA A 44 -22.81 -3.37 -25.77
C ALA A 44 -21.92 -3.39 -24.51
N VAL A 45 -21.32 -2.25 -24.15
CA VAL A 45 -20.34 -2.12 -23.06
C VAL A 45 -20.92 -1.39 -21.84
N LEU A 46 -21.97 -0.59 -22.05
CA LEU A 46 -22.53 0.28 -21.01
C LEU A 46 -23.48 -0.50 -20.08
N GLY A 47 -22.99 -0.90 -18.91
CA GLY A 47 -23.78 -1.51 -17.83
C GLY A 47 -24.71 -0.53 -17.09
N LYS A 48 -25.59 -1.06 -16.24
CA LYS A 48 -26.58 -0.27 -15.47
C LYS A 48 -25.90 0.41 -14.26
N GLY A 49 -26.00 1.73 -14.17
CA GLY A 49 -25.40 2.52 -13.08
C GLY A 49 -26.14 2.39 -11.75
N ALA A 50 -25.41 2.46 -10.63
CA ALA A 50 -25.95 2.35 -9.28
C ALA A 50 -25.38 3.42 -8.32
N GLY A 51 -26.15 4.46 -7.99
CA GLY A 51 -26.03 5.35 -6.81
C GLY A 51 -24.66 5.96 -6.43
N ALA A 52 -24.52 7.29 -6.53
CA ALA A 52 -23.31 8.04 -6.14
C ALA A 52 -22.84 7.76 -4.69
N GLY A 53 -21.53 7.58 -4.52
CA GLY A 53 -20.86 7.53 -3.21
C GLY A 53 -20.83 8.90 -2.54
N GLN A 54 -21.02 8.94 -1.23
CA GLN A 54 -21.06 10.17 -0.43
C GLN A 54 -19.65 10.55 0.05
N SER A 55 -19.23 11.78 -0.22
CA SER A 55 -17.89 12.32 0.09
C SER A 55 -17.78 13.01 1.45
N ASP A 56 -18.90 13.25 2.13
CA ASP A 56 -18.92 14.03 3.36
C ASP A 56 -18.38 13.19 4.53
N GLY A 57 -17.17 13.52 5.02
CA GLY A 57 -16.61 12.95 6.25
C GLY A 57 -15.25 12.26 6.13
N ILE A 58 -14.55 12.33 4.99
CA ILE A 58 -13.23 11.66 4.83
C ILE A 58 -12.19 12.19 5.84
N PRO A 59 -11.96 13.52 5.98
CA PRO A 59 -10.98 14.03 6.94
C PRO A 59 -11.34 13.69 8.39
N GLU A 60 -12.62 13.83 8.77
CA GLU A 60 -13.11 13.56 10.12
C GLU A 60 -12.97 12.08 10.50
N THR A 61 -13.25 11.18 9.55
CA THR A 61 -13.08 9.74 9.72
C THR A 61 -11.61 9.39 9.94
N PHE A 62 -10.70 9.94 9.13
CA PHE A 62 -9.26 9.71 9.31
C PHE A 62 -8.76 10.22 10.66
N ILE A 63 -9.12 11.45 11.04
CA ILE A 63 -8.74 12.03 12.33
C ILE A 63 -9.22 11.15 13.50
N GLY A 64 -10.45 10.64 13.44
CA GLY A 64 -11.01 9.75 14.46
C GLY A 64 -10.27 8.41 14.58
N ARG A 65 -9.76 7.87 13.48
CA ARG A 65 -9.04 6.57 13.46
C ARG A 65 -7.54 6.70 13.74
N PHE A 66 -6.95 7.87 13.50
CA PHE A 66 -5.51 8.10 13.56
C PHE A 66 -4.86 7.64 14.87
N ARG A 67 -5.44 7.99 16.02
CA ARG A 67 -4.87 7.63 17.33
C ARG A 67 -4.83 6.13 17.54
N ARG A 68 -5.92 5.43 17.18
CA ARG A 68 -6.00 3.97 17.29
C ARG A 68 -4.94 3.29 16.41
N ILE A 69 -4.75 3.76 15.19
CA ILE A 69 -3.74 3.21 14.26
C ILE A 69 -2.34 3.42 14.83
N MET A 70 -2.03 4.64 15.27
CA MET A 70 -0.75 4.98 15.89
C MET A 70 -0.46 4.07 17.09
N ASP A 71 -1.35 4.06 18.08
CA ASP A 71 -1.18 3.29 19.31
C ASP A 71 -1.05 1.78 19.01
N SER A 72 -1.86 1.25 18.10
CA SER A 72 -1.78 -0.17 17.74
C SER A 72 -0.49 -0.50 16.98
N SER A 73 0.01 0.40 16.13
CA SER A 73 1.23 0.18 15.36
C SER A 73 2.50 0.22 16.20
N GLN A 74 2.50 0.99 17.29
CA GLN A 74 3.67 1.21 18.15
C GLN A 74 3.67 0.39 19.44
N ASN A 75 2.55 -0.25 19.80
CA ASN A 75 2.45 -1.08 21.00
C ASN A 75 2.30 -2.59 20.72
N ALA A 76 2.07 -3.00 19.48
CA ALA A 76 1.95 -4.42 19.11
C ALA A 76 3.32 -4.99 18.71
N TYR A 77 4.13 -5.42 19.69
CA TYR A 77 5.44 -6.04 19.44
C TYR A 77 5.32 -7.58 19.42
N ASN A 78 5.66 -8.21 18.28
CA ASN A 78 5.51 -9.66 18.04
C ASN A 78 4.08 -10.21 18.21
N GLU A 79 3.06 -9.35 18.10
CA GLU A 79 1.66 -9.76 18.13
C GLU A 79 1.12 -10.02 16.72
N ASP A 80 0.08 -10.85 16.60
CA ASP A 80 -0.63 -11.04 15.34
C ASP A 80 -1.51 -9.82 15.04
N THR A 81 -1.06 -9.01 14.10
CA THR A 81 -1.74 -7.78 13.66
C THR A 81 -2.68 -8.01 12.47
N SER A 82 -2.78 -9.24 11.95
CA SER A 82 -3.50 -9.55 10.71
C SER A 82 -4.97 -9.12 10.73
N ALA A 83 -5.68 -9.41 11.81
CA ALA A 83 -7.09 -9.05 11.98
C ALA A 83 -7.32 -7.54 12.01
N LEU A 84 -6.40 -6.79 12.63
CA LEU A 84 -6.46 -5.34 12.68
C LEU A 84 -6.17 -4.73 11.29
N VAL A 85 -5.08 -5.16 10.65
CA VAL A 85 -4.61 -4.66 9.35
C VAL A 85 -5.61 -4.97 8.23
N ALA A 86 -6.39 -6.05 8.35
CA ALA A 86 -7.45 -6.38 7.42
C ALA A 86 -8.54 -5.30 7.31
N GLN A 87 -8.79 -4.55 8.40
CA GLN A 87 -9.81 -3.49 8.45
C GLN A 87 -9.30 -2.10 8.03
N LEU A 88 -8.00 -1.97 7.75
CA LEU A 88 -7.39 -0.69 7.37
C LEU A 88 -7.48 -0.49 5.85
N ASP A 89 -7.61 0.76 5.41
CA ASP A 89 -7.41 1.10 3.98
C ASP A 89 -5.92 1.11 3.61
N GLU A 90 -5.57 1.28 2.32
CA GLU A 90 -4.16 1.17 1.92
C GLU A 90 -3.27 2.28 2.51
N LEU A 91 -3.80 3.49 2.69
CA LEU A 91 -3.10 4.60 3.31
C LEU A 91 -2.83 4.33 4.80
N GLU A 92 -3.84 3.87 5.53
CA GLU A 92 -3.77 3.47 6.93
C GLU A 92 -2.82 2.27 7.12
N ARG A 93 -2.81 1.31 6.18
CA ARG A 93 -1.84 0.21 6.17
C ARG A 93 -0.42 0.70 5.96
N ALA A 94 -0.19 1.65 5.06
CA ALA A 94 1.13 2.25 4.85
C ALA A 94 1.62 2.94 6.13
N LEU A 95 0.75 3.71 6.79
CA LEU A 95 1.06 4.35 8.07
C LEU A 95 1.34 3.32 9.18
N PHE A 96 0.52 2.28 9.28
CA PHE A 96 0.71 1.19 10.25
C PHE A 96 2.04 0.47 10.05
N ARG A 97 2.40 0.14 8.79
CA ARG A 97 3.70 -0.46 8.42
C ARG A 97 4.86 0.44 8.82
N ALA A 98 4.74 1.77 8.63
CA ALA A 98 5.76 2.72 9.04
C ALA A 98 5.95 2.76 10.57
N GLY A 99 4.84 2.78 11.33
CA GLY A 99 4.88 2.69 12.79
C GLY A 99 5.52 1.40 13.29
N GLN A 100 5.12 0.26 12.72
CA GLN A 100 5.70 -1.05 13.02
C GLN A 100 7.19 -1.13 12.68
N LYS A 101 7.62 -0.57 11.54
CA LYS A 101 9.04 -0.51 11.18
C LYS A 101 9.83 0.26 12.25
N GLY A 102 9.34 1.43 12.67
CA GLY A 102 9.97 2.23 13.72
C GLY A 102 10.09 1.49 15.06
N LEU A 103 9.02 0.80 15.48
CA LEU A 103 9.03 -0.02 16.70
C LEU A 103 10.06 -1.15 16.62
N ASN A 104 10.06 -1.91 15.52
CA ASN A 104 10.98 -3.03 15.33
C ASN A 104 12.44 -2.57 15.24
N ASP A 105 12.73 -1.48 14.53
CA ASP A 105 14.07 -0.91 14.42
C ASP A 105 14.58 -0.46 15.79
N PHE A 106 13.74 0.23 16.58
CA PHE A 106 14.08 0.65 17.94
C PHE A 106 14.36 -0.54 18.87
N GLN A 107 13.51 -1.58 18.82
CA GLN A 107 13.69 -2.78 19.62
C GLN A 107 14.96 -3.57 19.25
N CYS A 108 15.29 -3.66 17.97
CA CYS A 108 16.54 -4.26 17.50
C CYS A 108 17.76 -3.45 17.96
N TRP A 109 17.66 -2.12 17.98
CA TRP A 109 18.71 -1.25 18.48
C TRP A 109 18.90 -1.39 20.00
N GLU A 110 17.81 -1.37 20.77
CA GLU A 110 17.83 -1.52 22.23
C GLU A 110 18.49 -2.83 22.67
N LYS A 111 18.27 -3.91 21.90
CA LYS A 111 18.87 -5.24 22.14
C LYS A 111 20.30 -5.38 21.62
N GLY A 112 20.87 -4.32 21.02
CA GLY A 112 22.21 -4.34 20.41
C GLY A 112 22.30 -5.14 19.10
N GLN A 113 21.20 -5.64 18.57
CA GLN A 113 21.16 -6.47 17.35
C GLN A 113 21.45 -5.64 16.09
N ALA A 114 21.21 -4.32 16.14
CA ALA A 114 21.52 -3.39 15.07
C ALA A 114 23.04 -3.17 14.83
N SER A 115 23.91 -3.70 15.71
CA SER A 115 25.37 -3.62 15.53
C SER A 115 25.92 -4.62 14.50
N GLN A 116 25.15 -5.65 14.15
CA GLN A 116 25.56 -6.69 13.21
C GLN A 116 25.27 -6.26 11.77
N ILE A 117 26.32 -6.16 10.94
CA ILE A 117 26.15 -5.91 9.50
C ILE A 117 25.65 -7.19 8.83
N THR A 118 24.39 -7.20 8.41
CA THR A 118 23.79 -8.30 7.66
C THR A 118 23.82 -8.01 6.16
N ALA A 119 23.99 -9.06 5.35
CA ALA A 119 23.87 -8.94 3.91
C ALA A 119 22.45 -8.46 3.54
N SER A 120 22.35 -7.52 2.59
CA SER A 120 21.05 -6.99 2.19
C SER A 120 20.17 -8.11 1.61
N SER A 121 18.87 -8.02 1.84
CA SER A 121 17.92 -8.98 1.28
C SER A 121 17.98 -9.10 -0.25
N LEU A 122 18.46 -8.07 -0.96
CA LEU A 122 18.66 -8.10 -2.40
C LEU A 122 19.77 -9.08 -2.78
N VAL A 123 20.92 -9.03 -2.10
CA VAL A 123 22.02 -9.96 -2.39
C VAL A 123 21.70 -11.39 -1.96
N GLN A 124 20.92 -11.56 -0.87
CA GLN A 124 20.47 -12.87 -0.42
C GLN A 124 19.54 -13.55 -1.43
N ASN A 125 18.66 -12.77 -2.08
CA ASN A 125 17.68 -13.30 -3.03
C ASN A 125 18.18 -13.35 -4.49
N TYR A 126 19.35 -12.76 -4.79
CA TYR A 126 19.91 -12.73 -6.14
C TYR A 126 20.56 -14.07 -6.51
N ARG A 127 19.84 -14.94 -7.22
CA ARG A 127 20.39 -16.19 -7.77
C ARG A 127 21.03 -15.92 -9.13
N LYS A 128 22.36 -15.86 -9.21
CA LYS A 128 23.08 -15.85 -10.51
C LYS A 128 22.70 -17.11 -11.30
N ARG A 129 22.22 -16.95 -12.53
CA ARG A 129 22.01 -18.07 -13.46
C ARG A 129 23.39 -18.67 -13.79
N LYS A 130 23.56 -19.98 -13.58
CA LYS A 130 24.78 -20.67 -14.00
C LYS A 130 24.79 -20.69 -15.53
N PHE A 131 25.88 -20.24 -16.15
CA PHE A 131 26.14 -20.47 -17.56
C PHE A 131 26.24 -21.99 -17.73
N THR A 132 25.35 -22.60 -18.49
CA THR A 132 25.50 -24.00 -18.88
C THR A 132 26.68 -24.05 -19.82
N ASP A 133 27.73 -24.80 -19.45
CA ASP A 133 28.85 -25.08 -20.33
C ASP A 133 28.26 -25.66 -21.62
N MET A 134 28.49 -24.99 -22.75
CA MET A 134 28.13 -25.56 -24.03
C MET A 134 29.24 -26.56 -24.35
N ASP A 135 28.98 -27.83 -24.05
CA ASP A 135 29.84 -28.94 -24.49
C ASP A 135 30.07 -28.80 -26.00
N GLY A 136 31.35 -28.69 -26.36
CA GLY A 136 31.84 -28.52 -27.74
C GLY A 136 31.89 -29.81 -28.55
#